data_AF-A0A7W0XP25-F1
#
_entry.id   AF-A0A7W0XP25-F1
#
_cell.length_a   1.000
_cell.length_b   1.000
_cell.length_c   1.000
_cell.angle_alpha   90.00
_cell.angle_beta   90.00
_cell.angle_gamma   90.00
#
_symmetry.space_group_name_H-M   'P 1'
#
loop_
_entity.id
_entity.type
_entity.pdbx_description
1 polymer ?
#
loop_
_entity_poly.entity_id
_entity_poly.type
_entity_poly.pdbx_seq_one_letter_code
_entity_poly.pdbx_strand_id
1 'polypeptide(L)'
;HVNGLGEALVLPSIRPVTLVADALLDSTEPGEIVLDAFCGSGTVLVAAETTGRRARAMGFDPGRCDSSIRRWQAYTGQDAVLAGTGGSFDGVRQERSGP
;
A
#
# COMPACT_ATOMS: atom_id res chain seq x y z
N HIS A 1 27.42 -18.27 17.33
CA HIS A 1 27.96 -18.16 15.97
C HIS A 1 26.77 -17.80 15.07
N VAL A 2 26.58 -16.53 14.75
CA VAL A 2 25.42 -16.05 13.99
C VAL A 2 25.78 -16.02 12.51
N ASN A 3 25.01 -16.78 11.72
CA ASN A 3 25.11 -16.82 10.26
C ASN A 3 24.39 -15.61 9.64
N GLY A 4 25.08 -14.94 8.71
CA GLY A 4 24.51 -14.41 7.47
C GLY A 4 23.37 -13.40 7.59
N LEU A 5 23.70 -12.15 7.93
CA LEU A 5 22.86 -11.02 7.51
C LEU A 5 23.43 -10.49 6.19
N GLY A 6 22.95 -11.10 5.11
CA GLY A 6 23.09 -10.56 3.76
C GLY A 6 22.53 -9.14 3.73
N GLU A 7 23.38 -8.25 3.25
CA GLU A 7 23.22 -6.81 3.07
C GLU A 7 21.77 -6.38 2.84
N ALA A 8 21.10 -6.00 3.93
CA ALA A 8 19.85 -5.27 3.85
C ALA A 8 20.18 -3.88 3.33
N LEU A 9 19.88 -3.64 2.07
CA LEU A 9 19.85 -2.30 1.49
C LEU A 9 18.93 -1.43 2.36
N VAL A 10 19.54 -0.61 3.24
CA VAL A 10 18.82 0.29 4.13
C VAL A 10 18.20 1.40 3.28
N LEU A 11 16.93 1.22 2.91
CA LEU A 11 16.10 2.31 2.40
C LEU A 11 15.53 3.08 3.59
N PRO A 12 15.72 4.42 3.69
CA PRO A 12 15.55 5.20 4.91
C PRO A 12 14.11 5.37 5.44
N SER A 13 13.12 4.59 4.99
CA SER A 13 11.76 4.67 5.56
C SER A 13 10.90 3.44 5.23
N ILE A 14 11.41 2.23 5.44
CA ILE A 14 10.54 1.05 5.45
C ILE A 14 9.91 0.95 6.84
N ARG A 15 8.69 1.49 7.00
CA ARG A 15 7.86 1.18 8.16
C ARG A 15 7.41 -0.30 8.05
N PRO A 16 7.73 -1.18 9.01
CA PRO A 16 7.22 -2.54 9.02
C PRO A 16 5.69 -2.54 9.04
N VAL A 17 5.07 -3.44 8.27
CA VAL A 17 3.60 -3.55 8.20
C VAL A 17 3.03 -3.90 9.57
N THR A 18 3.71 -4.79 10.32
CA THR A 18 3.29 -5.23 11.66
C THR A 18 3.18 -4.07 12.64
N LEU A 19 4.18 -3.18 12.67
CA LEU A 19 4.16 -2.01 13.54
C LEU A 19 2.98 -1.09 13.26
N VAL A 20 2.64 -0.89 11.97
CA VAL A 20 1.47 -0.09 11.60
C VAL A 20 0.19 -0.83 11.96
N ALA A 21 0.10 -2.14 11.68
CA ALA A 21 -1.06 -2.96 12.00
C ALA A 21 -1.37 -2.97 13.50
N ASP A 22 -0.36 -3.11 14.35
CA ASP A 22 -0.50 -3.04 15.81
C ASP A 22 -1.10 -1.70 16.23
N ALA A 23 -0.58 -0.59 15.70
CA ALA A 23 -1.13 0.74 15.98
C ALA A 23 -2.60 0.89 15.50
N LEU A 24 -2.98 0.29 14.36
CA LEU A 24 -4.37 0.31 13.90
C LEU A 24 -5.28 -0.52 14.81
N LEU A 25 -4.80 -1.66 15.29
CA LEU A 25 -5.53 -2.53 16.22
C LEU A 25 -5.82 -1.83 17.55
N ASP A 26 -4.86 -1.03 18.03
CA ASP A 26 -4.97 -0.33 19.31
C ASP A 26 -5.85 0.94 19.25
N SER A 27 -6.04 1.52 18.06
CA SER A 27 -6.63 2.86 17.91
C SER A 27 -7.92 2.91 17.08
N THR A 28 -8.33 1.81 16.47
CA THR A 28 -9.52 1.75 15.60
C THR A 28 -10.28 0.44 15.75
N GLU A 29 -11.55 0.44 15.37
CA GLU A 29 -12.37 -0.76 15.26
C GLU A 29 -12.35 -1.36 13.84
N PRO A 30 -12.65 -2.66 13.67
CA PRO A 30 -12.82 -3.26 12.35
C PRO A 30 -13.83 -2.49 11.48
N GLY A 31 -13.50 -2.28 10.21
CA GLY A 31 -14.32 -1.52 9.25
C GLY A 31 -14.14 0.00 9.27
N GLU A 32 -13.46 0.55 10.27
CA GLU A 32 -13.19 2.00 10.34
C GLU A 32 -12.21 2.47 9.26
N ILE A 33 -12.21 3.79 9.04
CA ILE A 33 -11.37 4.46 8.04
C ILE A 33 -10.06 4.93 8.67
N VAL A 34 -8.95 4.61 8.03
CA VAL A 34 -7.60 5.09 8.39
C VAL A 34 -7.07 5.99 7.28
N LEU A 35 -6.62 7.21 7.62
CA LEU A 35 -6.07 8.17 6.66
C LEU A 35 -4.53 8.21 6.71
N ASP A 36 -3.87 8.02 5.57
CA ASP A 36 -2.45 8.34 5.38
C ASP A 36 -2.28 9.39 4.26
N ALA A 37 -2.09 10.64 4.66
CA ALA A 37 -1.91 11.76 3.73
C ALA A 37 -0.52 11.78 3.06
N PHE A 38 0.40 10.92 3.48
CA PHE A 38 1.77 10.84 2.99
C PHE A 38 2.11 9.40 2.60
N CYS A 39 1.17 8.77 1.89
CA CYS A 39 1.24 7.39 1.48
C CYS A 39 2.43 7.16 0.56
N GLY A 40 3.56 6.76 1.17
CA GLY A 40 4.80 6.43 0.48
C GLY A 40 4.68 5.08 -0.22
N SER A 41 5.32 4.06 0.34
CA SER A 41 5.34 2.70 -0.24
C SER A 41 4.06 1.88 0.02
N GLY A 42 2.97 2.51 0.45
CA GLY A 42 1.69 1.83 0.69
C GLY A 42 1.62 0.96 1.95
N THR A 43 2.51 1.12 2.93
CA THR A 43 2.47 0.31 4.17
C THR A 43 1.11 0.38 4.86
N VAL A 44 0.44 1.55 4.91
CA VAL A 44 -0.89 1.67 5.53
C VAL A 44 -1.96 0.87 4.78
N LEU A 45 -1.85 0.76 3.45
CA LEU A 45 -2.83 0.05 2.63
C LEU A 45 -2.83 -1.43 2.99
N VAL A 46 -1.63 -2.01 3.07
CA VAL A 46 -1.45 -3.42 3.47
C VAL A 46 -1.87 -3.61 4.93
N ALA A 47 -1.41 -2.76 5.85
CA ALA A 47 -1.74 -2.89 7.27
C ALA A 47 -3.25 -2.81 7.54
N ALA A 48 -3.94 -1.86 6.89
CA ALA A 48 -5.40 -1.73 7.01
C ALA A 48 -6.10 -2.97 6.46
N GLU A 49 -5.68 -3.48 5.31
CA GLU A 49 -6.23 -4.71 4.74
C GLU A 49 -6.06 -5.91 5.68
N THR A 50 -4.84 -6.14 6.18
CA THR A 50 -4.54 -7.25 7.11
C THR A 50 -5.38 -7.19 8.39
N THR A 51 -5.72 -5.98 8.82
CA THR A 51 -6.47 -5.74 10.05
C THR A 51 -7.97 -5.55 9.81
N GLY A 52 -8.47 -5.63 8.57
CA GLY A 52 -9.90 -5.43 8.28
C GLY A 52 -10.38 -3.98 8.47
N ARG A 53 -9.51 -2.99 8.25
CA ARG A 53 -9.83 -1.55 8.19
C ARG A 53 -9.85 -1.07 6.74
N ARG A 54 -10.38 0.12 6.51
CA ARG A 54 -10.41 0.77 5.20
C ARG A 54 -9.39 1.90 5.14
N ALA A 55 -8.31 1.72 4.38
CA ALA A 55 -7.37 2.81 4.17
C ALA A 55 -7.90 3.84 3.16
N ARG A 56 -7.65 5.12 3.44
CA ARG A 56 -7.70 6.23 2.49
C ARG A 56 -6.33 6.86 2.46
N ALA A 57 -5.74 6.97 1.28
CA ALA A 57 -4.33 7.32 1.17
C ALA A 57 -4.09 8.31 0.04
N MET A 58 -3.18 9.26 0.26
CA MET A 58 -2.78 10.26 -0.73
C MET A 58 -1.26 10.23 -0.89
N GLY A 59 -0.79 10.26 -2.14
CA GLY A 59 0.62 10.32 -2.50
C GLY A 59 0.84 11.41 -3.55
N PHE A 60 1.96 12.13 -3.42
CA PHE A 60 2.32 13.20 -4.37
C PHE A 60 3.13 12.69 -5.57
N ASP A 61 4.02 11.71 -5.33
CA ASP A 61 4.88 11.15 -6.37
C ASP A 61 4.14 10.04 -7.14
N PRO A 62 3.90 10.19 -8.46
CA PRO A 62 3.18 9.19 -9.25
C PRO A 62 3.84 7.81 -9.24
N GLY A 63 5.18 7.74 -9.23
CA GLY A 63 5.91 6.47 -9.19
C GLY A 63 5.69 5.68 -7.89
N ARG A 64 5.63 6.37 -6.76
CA ARG A 64 5.25 5.79 -5.46
C ARG A 64 3.79 5.39 -5.42
N CYS A 65 2.89 6.17 -6.02
CA CYS A 65 1.48 5.78 -6.15
C CYS A 65 1.37 4.43 -6.89
N ASP A 66 1.99 4.29 -8.07
CA ASP A 66 2.05 3.03 -8.82
C ASP A 66 2.60 1.87 -7.98
N SER A 67 3.72 2.13 -7.28
CA SER A 67 4.37 1.11 -6.44
C SER A 67 3.48 0.67 -5.28
N SER A 68 2.76 1.61 -4.66
CA SER A 68 1.84 1.31 -3.56
C SER A 68 0.62 0.51 -4.02
N ILE A 69 0.07 0.82 -5.20
CA ILE A 69 -1.03 0.08 -5.82
C ILE A 69 -0.58 -1.35 -6.11
N ARG A 70 0.55 -1.53 -6.81
CA ARG A 70 1.08 -2.86 -7.14
C ARG A 70 1.37 -3.69 -5.89
N ARG A 71 1.89 -3.06 -4.83
CA ARG A 71 2.14 -3.73 -3.55
C ARG A 71 0.85 -4.22 -2.91
N TRP A 72 -0.21 -3.39 -2.88
CA TRP A 72 -1.51 -3.81 -2.35
C TRP A 72 -2.10 -4.94 -3.20
N GLN A 73 -2.11 -4.82 -4.53
CA GLN A 73 -2.59 -5.89 -5.43
C GLN A 73 -1.84 -7.21 -5.22
N ALA A 74 -0.50 -7.17 -5.08
CA ALA A 74 0.30 -8.36 -4.83
C ALA A 74 0.00 -9.00 -3.46
N TYR A 75 -0.38 -8.19 -2.47
CA TYR A 75 -0.76 -8.67 -1.16
C TYR A 75 -2.17 -9.30 -1.13
N THR A 76 -3.15 -8.66 -1.78
CA THR A 76 -4.56 -9.08 -1.74
C THR A 76 -4.94 -10.07 -2.83
N GLY A 77 -4.19 -10.11 -3.93
CA GLY A 77 -4.57 -10.79 -5.16
C GLY A 77 -5.72 -10.12 -5.91
N GLN A 78 -6.12 -8.91 -5.52
CA GLN A 78 -7.20 -8.16 -6.17
C GLN A 78 -6.65 -7.16 -7.18
N ASP A 79 -7.49 -6.76 -8.13
CA ASP A 79 -7.20 -5.68 -9.06
C ASP A 79 -7.62 -4.33 -8.46
N ALA A 80 -6.70 -3.37 -8.43
CA ALA A 80 -7.05 -2.00 -8.09
C ALA A 80 -7.86 -1.39 -9.25
N VAL A 81 -8.89 -0.61 -8.91
CA VAL A 81 -9.80 -0.03 -9.90
C VAL A 81 -9.80 1.49 -9.84
N LEU A 82 -9.91 2.14 -11.00
CA LEU A 82 -10.13 3.57 -11.08
C LEU A 82 -11.57 3.89 -10.69
N ALA A 83 -11.74 4.62 -9.59
CA ALA A 83 -13.05 5.10 -9.17
C ALA A 83 -13.71 5.92 -10.29
N GLY A 84 -14.99 5.66 -10.55
CA GLY A 84 -15.78 6.30 -11.61
C GLY A 84 -15.91 5.45 -12.87
N THR A 85 -14.82 4.88 -13.38
CA THR A 85 -14.87 4.03 -14.60
C THR A 85 -14.88 2.53 -14.29
N GLY A 86 -14.35 2.12 -13.14
CA GLY A 86 -14.19 0.71 -12.77
C GLY A 86 -13.10 -0.02 -13.54
N GLY A 87 -12.36 0.65 -14.43
CA GLY A 87 -11.24 0.06 -15.16
C GLY A 87 -10.12 -0.38 -14.21
N SER A 88 -9.52 -1.53 -14.46
CA SER A 88 -8.38 -2.02 -13.66
C SER A 88 -7.16 -1.12 -13.84
N PHE A 89 -6.29 -1.10 -12.84
CA PHE A 89 -5.08 -0.28 -12.85
C PHE A 89 -4.20 -0.55 -14.08
N ASP A 90 -3.97 -1.82 -14.42
CA ASP A 90 -3.18 -2.17 -15.59
C ASP A 90 -3.90 -1.84 -16.92
N GLY A 91 -5.23 -1.94 -16.97
CA GLY A 91 -6.03 -1.54 -18.14
C GLY A 91 -5.95 -0.04 -18.39
N VAL A 92 -6.21 0.78 -17.36
CA VAL A 92 -6.11 2.24 -17.43
C VAL A 92 -4.68 2.69 -17.77
N ARG A 93 -3.67 1.99 -17.24
CA ARG A 93 -2.27 2.27 -17.58
C ARG A 93 -2.01 2.05 -19.07
N GLN A 94 -2.51 0.97 -19.66
CA GLN A 94 -2.33 0.68 -21.09
C GLN A 94 -3.01 1.75 -21.95
N GLU A 95 -4.25 2.13 -21.63
CA GLU A 95 -5.00 3.18 -22.34
C GLU A 95 -4.24 4.51 -22.34
N ARG A 96 -3.67 4.90 -21.19
CA ARG A 96 -2.89 6.15 -21.03
C ARG A 96 -1.48 6.09 -21.64
N SER A 97 -1.01 4.90 -21.98
CA SER A 97 0.29 4.68 -22.62
C SER A 97 0.18 4.56 -24.15
N GLY A 98 -1.02 4.73 -24.72
CA GLY A 98 -1.23 4.81 -26.17
C GLY A 98 -0.52 6.02 -26.80
N PRO A 99 -0.30 6.01 -28.13
CA PRO A 99 0.45 7.04 -28.84
C PRO A 99 -0.18 8.44 -28.74
#